data_AF-D0IFZ4-F1
#
_entry.id   AF-D0IFZ4-F1
#
_cell.length_a   1.000
_cell.length_b   1.000
_cell.length_c   1.000
_cell.angle_alpha   90.00
_cell.angle_beta   90.00
_cell.angle_gamma   90.00
#
_symmetry.space_group_name_H-M   'P 1'
#
loop_
_entity.id
_entity.type
_entity.pdbx_description
1 polymer ?
#
loop_
_entity_poly.entity_id
_entity_poly.type
_entity_poly.pdbx_seq_one_letter_code
_entity_poly.pdbx_strand_id
1 'polypeptide(L)'
;MELCTQLNYVRSLSAGKAYFYYLSESGDMCPLNVDRTRLRAPKGSYSEAYKGNKFVDKNVAPQDLAYSNPQFIEECYVKPGVDEIYCAFSLRIRANSLTPDICSDDEVRSKLSMFAKIYKELNGYKELANRYAKNILLGTWLWRNRECRNITIEVTTSELDTFVVEHAQKLSWYGHWDGDSTECLERLTAYLERALSDPTEYFYMDIKAKLRVGWGDEVYPSQEFLDSREDGIPTKQLATVELLSGKETVAFHGQKVGAALQSIDDWWHEEADKPLRVNEYGADREYVIARRHVAYGNDFYQLLRNTENWIESMTASESIPNDVHFIMSVLIKGGLFNCAKVN
;
A
#
# COMPACT_ATOMS: atom_id res chain seq x y z
N MET A 1 -25.15 13.64 10.05
CA MET A 1 -25.15 12.61 11.12
C MET A 1 -24.00 12.80 12.11
N GLU A 2 -24.19 12.47 13.39
CA GLU A 2 -23.11 12.41 14.39
C GLU A 2 -22.44 11.01 14.41
N LEU A 3 -21.16 10.95 14.77
CA LEU A 3 -20.44 9.68 14.87
C LEU A 3 -20.80 8.96 16.17
N CYS A 4 -21.00 7.65 16.09
CA CYS A 4 -21.29 6.84 17.25
C CYS A 4 -20.02 6.44 18.03
N THR A 5 -20.19 6.03 19.29
CA THR A 5 -19.06 5.69 20.17
C THR A 5 -18.32 4.42 19.77
N GLN A 6 -18.96 3.53 19.00
CA GLN A 6 -18.33 2.35 18.42
C GLN A 6 -18.73 2.25 16.94
N LEU A 7 -17.76 2.45 16.05
CA LEU A 7 -17.90 2.32 14.61
C LEU A 7 -16.67 1.61 14.05
N ASN A 8 -16.86 0.46 13.42
CA ASN A 8 -15.78 -0.34 12.84
C ASN A 8 -16.16 -0.80 11.43
N TYR A 9 -15.18 -0.80 10.54
CA TYR A 9 -15.25 -1.48 9.25
C TYR A 9 -14.09 -2.47 9.13
N VAL A 10 -14.40 -3.69 8.72
CA VAL A 10 -13.38 -4.67 8.34
C VAL A 10 -12.85 -4.30 6.96
N ARG A 11 -11.53 -4.34 6.78
CA ARG A 11 -10.90 -4.07 5.47
C ARG A 11 -11.50 -4.97 4.38
N SER A 12 -11.73 -4.39 3.20
CA SER A 12 -12.20 -5.10 2.01
C SER A 12 -11.06 -5.81 1.27
N LEU A 13 -9.86 -5.22 1.26
CA LEU A 13 -8.67 -5.79 0.61
C LEU A 13 -7.72 -6.38 1.67
N SER A 14 -7.49 -7.68 1.61
CA SER A 14 -6.62 -8.41 2.53
C SER A 14 -5.45 -9.06 1.79
N ALA A 15 -4.36 -8.30 1.64
CA ALA A 15 -3.12 -8.79 1.03
C ALA A 15 -2.33 -9.72 1.97
N GLY A 16 -1.82 -10.82 1.41
CA GLY A 16 -0.82 -11.67 2.05
C GLY A 16 0.56 -11.02 2.09
N LYS A 17 1.53 -11.69 2.75
CA LYS A 17 2.95 -11.32 2.62
C LYS A 17 3.39 -11.55 1.17
N ALA A 18 4.15 -10.62 0.59
CA ALA A 18 4.74 -10.84 -0.72
C ALA A 18 6.16 -11.37 -0.54
N TYR A 19 6.47 -12.52 -1.11
CA TYR A 19 7.75 -13.19 -0.90
C TYR A 19 8.58 -13.16 -2.16
N PHE A 20 9.89 -12.96 -2.00
CA PHE A 20 10.83 -12.92 -3.10
C PHE A 20 11.49 -14.29 -3.29
N TYR A 21 11.73 -14.69 -4.53
CA TYR A 21 12.43 -15.94 -4.84
C TYR A 21 12.98 -15.89 -6.26
N TYR A 22 13.84 -16.84 -6.62
CA TYR A 22 14.17 -17.15 -8.01
C TYR A 22 13.81 -18.60 -8.31
N LEU A 23 13.71 -18.95 -9.59
CA LEU A 23 13.46 -20.32 -10.01
C LEU A 23 14.78 -20.99 -10.40
N SER A 24 14.97 -22.24 -9.98
CA SER A 24 16.04 -23.10 -10.51
C SER A 24 15.75 -23.49 -11.97
N GLU A 25 16.72 -24.13 -12.63
CA GLU A 25 16.51 -24.74 -13.95
C GLU A 25 15.40 -25.81 -13.94
N SER A 26 15.17 -26.46 -12.80
CA SER A 26 14.08 -27.42 -12.59
C SER A 26 12.73 -26.77 -12.28
N GLY A 27 12.66 -25.45 -12.11
CA GLY A 27 11.45 -24.71 -11.74
C GLY A 27 11.17 -24.66 -10.24
N ASP A 28 12.11 -25.06 -9.39
CA ASP A 28 11.95 -25.03 -7.94
C ASP A 28 12.16 -23.62 -7.39
N MET A 29 11.31 -23.21 -6.43
CA MET A 29 11.45 -21.93 -5.75
C MET A 29 12.67 -21.92 -4.84
N CYS A 30 13.62 -21.03 -5.13
CA CYS A 30 14.85 -20.84 -4.39
C CYS A 30 14.85 -19.49 -3.65
N PRO A 31 15.35 -19.44 -2.40
CA PRO A 31 15.30 -18.24 -1.58
C PRO A 31 16.31 -17.17 -2.02
N LEU A 32 15.94 -15.90 -1.84
CA LEU A 32 16.88 -14.80 -1.77
C LEU A 32 17.36 -14.66 -0.33
N ASN A 33 18.67 -14.81 -0.14
CA ASN A 33 19.29 -14.87 1.18
C ASN A 33 19.44 -13.47 1.78
N VAL A 34 19.36 -13.42 3.11
CA VAL A 34 19.75 -12.24 3.89
C VAL A 34 21.25 -12.32 4.20
N ASP A 35 21.98 -11.29 3.81
CA ASP A 35 23.38 -11.09 4.15
C ASP A 35 23.50 -10.20 5.40
N ARG A 36 24.37 -10.59 6.33
CA ARG A 36 24.62 -9.87 7.57
C ARG A 36 25.97 -9.16 7.49
N THR A 37 25.95 -7.86 7.25
CA THR A 37 27.13 -7.07 6.94
C THR A 37 27.52 -6.17 8.12
N ARG A 38 28.81 -6.22 8.50
CA ARG A 38 29.43 -5.22 9.38
C ARG A 38 30.17 -4.20 8.52
N LEU A 39 29.68 -2.97 8.50
CA LEU A 39 30.25 -1.90 7.70
C LEU A 39 30.73 -0.73 8.57
N ARG A 40 31.67 0.05 8.05
CA ARG A 40 32.13 1.29 8.68
C ARG A 40 31.62 2.46 7.86
N ALA A 41 30.66 3.21 8.39
CA ALA A 41 30.18 4.44 7.78
C ALA A 41 30.91 5.64 8.38
N PRO A 42 31.16 6.72 7.63
CA PRO A 42 31.57 7.98 8.22
C PRO A 42 30.44 8.56 9.08
N LYS A 43 30.80 9.38 10.08
CA LYS A 43 29.85 10.28 10.73
C LYS A 43 29.44 11.35 9.73
N GLY A 44 28.14 11.61 9.60
CA GLY A 44 27.60 12.51 8.58
C GLY A 44 26.27 13.16 8.96
N SER A 45 25.73 12.86 10.14
CA SER A 45 24.49 13.45 10.61
C SER A 45 24.72 14.83 11.25
N TYR A 46 23.74 15.72 11.10
CA TYR A 46 23.81 17.06 11.68
C TYR A 46 24.02 17.03 13.21
N SER A 47 23.44 16.07 13.92
CA SER A 47 23.54 15.92 15.37
C SER A 47 24.90 15.39 15.87
N GLU A 48 25.78 14.94 14.95
CA GLU A 48 27.16 14.58 15.26
C GLU A 48 28.05 15.83 15.36
N ALA A 49 27.79 16.87 14.56
CA ALA A 49 28.58 18.11 14.55
C ALA A 49 27.93 19.27 15.32
N TYR A 50 26.60 19.26 15.52
CA TYR A 50 25.88 20.39 16.10
C TYR A 50 24.85 19.99 17.17
N LYS A 51 24.63 20.88 18.15
CA LYS A 51 23.58 20.81 19.18
C LYS A 51 22.40 21.70 18.79
N GLY A 52 21.20 21.13 18.81
CA GLY A 52 19.97 21.87 18.50
C GLY A 52 19.97 22.46 17.09
N ASN A 53 19.04 23.34 16.78
CA ASN A 53 18.84 23.89 15.43
C ASN A 53 19.64 25.18 15.14
N LYS A 54 20.60 25.54 16.00
CA LYS A 54 21.32 26.83 15.93
C LYS A 54 22.79 26.71 15.53
N PHE A 55 23.19 25.60 14.89
CA PHE A 55 24.60 25.34 14.52
C PHE A 55 25.58 25.54 15.68
N VAL A 56 25.17 25.18 16.90
CA VAL A 56 26.06 25.26 18.06
C VAL A 56 26.98 24.04 18.01
N ASP A 57 28.28 24.25 17.86
CA ASP A 57 29.26 23.17 17.67
C ASP A 57 29.22 22.12 18.80
N LYS A 58 29.34 20.87 18.38
CA LYS A 58 29.54 19.65 19.18
C LYS A 58 30.76 18.94 18.58
N ASN A 59 31.53 18.20 19.39
CA ASN A 59 32.66 17.42 18.88
C ASN A 59 33.70 18.31 18.13
N VAL A 60 34.20 19.33 18.84
CA VAL A 60 35.01 20.43 18.29
C VAL A 60 36.40 19.96 17.82
N ALA A 61 36.90 18.85 18.38
CA ALA A 61 38.19 18.32 17.95
C ALA A 61 38.06 17.69 16.55
N PRO A 62 38.95 18.00 15.59
CA PRO A 62 38.85 17.47 14.22
C PRO A 62 38.74 15.94 14.15
N GLN A 63 39.33 15.23 15.13
CA GLN A 63 39.33 13.78 15.18
C GLN A 63 37.94 13.20 15.52
N ASP A 64 37.08 13.95 16.23
CA ASP A 64 35.81 13.42 16.75
C ASP A 64 34.84 13.04 15.62
N LEU A 65 34.89 13.77 14.50
CA LEU A 65 34.10 13.49 13.30
C LEU A 65 34.79 12.52 12.32
N ALA A 66 36.10 12.28 12.50
CA ALA A 66 36.86 11.35 11.68
C ALA A 66 36.68 9.87 12.10
N TYR A 67 36.25 9.61 13.34
CA TYR A 67 35.96 8.25 13.80
C TYR A 67 34.83 7.60 12.99
N SER A 68 35.07 6.39 12.48
CA SER A 68 34.03 5.61 11.82
C SER A 68 32.90 5.27 12.78
N ASN A 69 31.68 5.20 12.24
CA ASN A 69 30.48 4.67 12.87
C ASN A 69 30.26 3.22 12.40
N PRO A 70 30.67 2.20 13.17
CA PRO A 70 30.43 0.80 12.80
C PRO A 70 28.94 0.49 12.85
N GLN A 71 28.43 -0.15 11.81
CA GLN A 71 27.04 -0.58 11.72
C GLN A 71 26.99 -2.08 11.46
N PHE A 72 25.99 -2.74 12.03
CA PHE A 72 25.64 -4.12 11.72
C PHE A 72 24.23 -4.14 11.15
N ILE A 73 24.09 -4.57 9.90
CA ILE A 73 22.83 -4.51 9.15
C ILE A 73 22.58 -5.78 8.36
N GLU A 74 21.31 -6.01 8.03
CA GLU A 74 20.89 -7.00 7.05
C GLU A 74 20.63 -6.36 5.68
N GLU A 75 21.07 -7.05 4.65
CA GLU A 75 20.96 -6.69 3.24
C GLU A 75 20.54 -7.93 2.44
N CYS A 76 20.08 -7.74 1.21
CA CYS A 76 19.71 -8.84 0.33
C CYS A 76 20.15 -8.50 -1.09
N TYR A 77 20.94 -9.37 -1.70
CA TYR A 77 21.46 -9.16 -3.05
C TYR A 77 21.10 -10.33 -3.97
N VAL A 78 20.89 -10.01 -5.24
CA VAL A 78 20.68 -11.02 -6.29
C VAL A 78 21.97 -11.80 -6.50
N LYS A 79 21.88 -13.13 -6.47
CA LYS A 79 23.03 -14.01 -6.65
C LYS A 79 23.60 -13.91 -8.08
N PRO A 80 24.93 -14.05 -8.26
CA PRO A 80 25.51 -14.23 -9.58
C PRO A 80 24.87 -15.42 -10.32
N GLY A 81 24.54 -15.20 -11.59
CA GLY A 81 23.85 -16.20 -12.42
C GLY A 81 22.33 -16.18 -12.35
N VAL A 82 21.72 -15.33 -11.51
CA VAL A 82 20.26 -15.13 -11.46
C VAL A 82 19.89 -13.87 -12.23
N ASP A 83 19.25 -14.03 -13.38
CA ASP A 83 18.79 -12.90 -14.23
C ASP A 83 17.34 -12.49 -13.93
N GLU A 84 16.57 -13.36 -13.29
CA GLU A 84 15.15 -13.16 -13.01
C GLU A 84 14.82 -13.53 -11.56
N ILE A 85 14.16 -12.62 -10.85
CA ILE A 85 13.54 -12.89 -9.55
C ILE A 85 12.04 -12.67 -9.64
N TYR A 86 11.33 -13.24 -8.68
CA TYR A 86 9.89 -13.19 -8.57
C TYR A 86 9.51 -12.56 -7.24
N CYS A 87 8.41 -11.81 -7.23
CA CYS A 87 7.73 -11.38 -6.02
C CYS A 87 6.26 -11.75 -6.17
N ALA A 88 5.72 -12.55 -5.25
CA ALA A 88 4.36 -13.05 -5.36
C ALA A 88 3.60 -12.92 -4.04
N PHE A 89 2.30 -12.62 -4.13
CA PHE A 89 1.38 -12.58 -3.00
C PHE A 89 -0.04 -12.90 -3.46
N SER A 90 -0.89 -13.25 -2.50
CA SER A 90 -2.32 -13.37 -2.75
C SER A 90 -3.12 -12.21 -2.17
N LEU A 91 -4.26 -11.92 -2.78
CA LEU A 91 -5.18 -10.88 -2.35
C LEU A 91 -6.58 -11.47 -2.21
N ARG A 92 -7.10 -11.40 -0.98
CA ARG A 92 -8.52 -11.70 -0.69
C ARG A 92 -9.33 -10.42 -0.70
N ILE A 93 -10.50 -10.46 -1.33
CA ILE A 93 -11.38 -9.30 -1.49
C ILE A 93 -12.78 -9.65 -1.03
N ARG A 94 -13.39 -8.73 -0.28
CA ARG A 94 -14.77 -8.82 0.20
C ARG A 94 -15.44 -7.45 0.20
N ALA A 95 -16.73 -7.39 -0.09
CA ALA A 95 -17.54 -6.17 -0.08
C ALA A 95 -17.88 -5.67 1.35
N ASN A 96 -16.88 -5.56 2.22
CA ASN A 96 -17.04 -5.15 3.62
C ASN A 96 -17.37 -3.66 3.80
N SER A 97 -17.19 -2.82 2.77
CA SER A 97 -17.55 -1.40 2.84
C SER A 97 -19.06 -1.13 2.72
N LEU A 98 -19.86 -2.14 2.39
CA LEU A 98 -21.31 -2.00 2.19
C LEU A 98 -22.09 -1.71 3.48
N THR A 99 -21.55 -2.09 4.64
CA THR A 99 -22.19 -1.88 5.94
C THR A 99 -21.15 -1.94 7.06
N PRO A 100 -21.31 -1.20 8.17
CA PRO A 100 -20.41 -1.31 9.31
C PRO A 100 -20.38 -2.73 9.89
N ASP A 101 -19.21 -3.19 10.32
CA ASP A 101 -19.06 -4.45 11.04
C ASP A 101 -19.59 -4.30 12.48
N ILE A 102 -19.12 -3.26 13.18
CA ILE A 102 -19.60 -2.86 14.52
C ILE A 102 -20.13 -1.43 14.41
N CYS A 103 -21.33 -1.19 14.95
CA CYS A 103 -21.95 0.13 15.06
C CYS A 103 -22.84 0.13 16.29
N SER A 104 -22.65 1.08 17.22
CA SER A 104 -23.47 1.19 18.44
C SER A 104 -24.78 1.95 18.24
N ASP A 105 -25.03 2.47 17.04
CA ASP A 105 -26.20 3.30 16.70
C ASP A 105 -26.83 2.80 15.39
N ASP A 106 -28.10 2.40 15.45
CA ASP A 106 -28.82 1.81 14.32
C ASP A 106 -29.19 2.84 13.24
N GLU A 107 -29.38 4.10 13.60
CA GLU A 107 -29.65 5.18 12.66
C GLU A 107 -28.38 5.47 11.85
N VAL A 108 -27.23 5.57 12.52
CA VAL A 108 -25.92 5.71 11.85
C VAL A 108 -25.65 4.52 10.93
N ARG A 109 -25.87 3.28 11.39
CA ARG A 109 -25.72 2.07 10.57
C ARG A 109 -26.59 2.13 9.32
N SER A 110 -27.85 2.52 9.47
CA SER A 110 -28.81 2.61 8.37
C SER A 110 -28.38 3.65 7.34
N LYS A 111 -27.95 4.84 7.79
CA LYS A 111 -27.46 5.92 6.93
C LYS A 111 -26.21 5.50 6.15
N LEU A 112 -25.22 4.89 6.81
CA LEU A 112 -24.00 4.42 6.15
C LEU A 112 -24.26 3.27 5.16
N SER A 113 -25.18 2.36 5.49
CA SER A 113 -25.57 1.29 4.56
C SER A 113 -26.32 1.84 3.35
N MET A 114 -27.21 2.82 3.55
CA MET A 114 -27.90 3.52 2.47
C MET A 114 -26.93 4.31 1.59
N PHE A 115 -25.94 4.96 2.19
CA PHE A 115 -24.88 5.68 1.48
C PHE A 115 -24.10 4.76 0.55
N ALA A 116 -23.62 3.61 1.06
CA ALA A 116 -22.92 2.62 0.25
C ALA A 116 -23.82 2.01 -0.84
N LYS A 117 -25.12 1.83 -0.55
CA LYS A 117 -26.11 1.35 -1.53
C LYS A 117 -26.27 2.33 -2.69
N ILE A 118 -26.50 3.62 -2.43
CA ILE A 118 -26.62 4.64 -3.49
C ILE A 118 -25.32 4.74 -4.29
N TYR A 119 -24.18 4.72 -3.60
CA TYR A 119 -22.87 4.72 -4.25
C TYR A 119 -22.70 3.54 -5.21
N LYS A 120 -23.18 2.35 -4.83
CA LYS A 120 -23.22 1.16 -5.69
C LYS A 120 -24.16 1.35 -6.89
N GLU A 121 -25.38 1.83 -6.67
CA GLU A 121 -26.40 2.04 -7.72
C GLU A 121 -25.93 3.04 -8.79
N LEU A 122 -25.09 4.01 -8.41
CA LEU A 122 -24.46 4.98 -9.32
C LEU A 122 -23.12 4.50 -9.92
N ASN A 123 -22.80 3.21 -9.80
CA ASN A 123 -21.56 2.59 -10.29
C ASN A 123 -20.26 3.17 -9.67
N GLY A 124 -20.32 3.73 -8.46
CA GLY A 124 -19.16 4.34 -7.81
C GLY A 124 -18.02 3.36 -7.52
N TYR A 125 -18.33 2.08 -7.30
CA TYR A 125 -17.29 1.07 -7.06
C TYR A 125 -16.40 0.84 -8.28
N LYS A 126 -16.85 1.17 -9.50
CA LYS A 126 -16.04 1.09 -10.72
C LYS A 126 -14.82 2.00 -10.68
N GLU A 127 -14.96 3.22 -10.14
CA GLU A 127 -13.84 4.16 -10.00
C GLU A 127 -12.77 3.62 -9.04
N LEU A 128 -13.19 3.08 -7.89
CA LEU A 128 -12.28 2.50 -6.91
C LEU A 128 -11.62 1.23 -7.47
N ALA A 129 -12.41 0.36 -8.10
CA ALA A 129 -11.93 -0.84 -8.76
C ALA A 129 -10.87 -0.53 -9.83
N ASN A 130 -11.10 0.50 -10.65
CA ASN A 130 -10.14 0.91 -11.68
C ASN A 130 -8.80 1.33 -11.06
N ARG A 131 -8.85 2.16 -10.01
CA ARG A 131 -7.66 2.63 -9.30
C ARG A 131 -6.88 1.50 -8.62
N TYR A 132 -7.58 0.54 -8.00
CA TYR A 132 -6.95 -0.63 -7.42
C TYR A 132 -6.33 -1.54 -8.51
N ALA A 133 -7.05 -1.81 -9.60
CA ALA A 133 -6.54 -2.57 -10.74
C ALA A 133 -5.27 -1.90 -11.30
N LYS A 134 -5.28 -0.57 -11.43
CA LYS A 134 -4.14 0.21 -11.89
C LYS A 134 -2.91 0.01 -11.01
N ASN A 135 -3.04 0.12 -9.69
CA ASN A 135 -1.92 -0.11 -8.76
C ASN A 135 -1.39 -1.55 -8.77
N ILE A 136 -2.27 -2.54 -8.98
CA ILE A 136 -1.86 -3.94 -9.13
C ILE A 136 -1.00 -4.11 -10.38
N LEU A 137 -1.48 -3.64 -11.53
CA LEU A 137 -0.85 -3.81 -12.85
C LEU A 137 0.38 -2.92 -13.07
N LEU A 138 0.46 -1.73 -12.43
CA LEU A 138 1.67 -0.90 -12.43
C LEU A 138 2.82 -1.51 -11.62
N GLY A 139 2.53 -2.51 -10.79
CA GLY A 139 3.50 -3.06 -9.84
C GLY A 139 3.87 -2.06 -8.75
N THR A 140 3.01 -1.09 -8.40
CA THR A 140 3.28 -0.08 -7.33
C THR A 140 3.67 -0.74 -6.01
N TRP A 141 3.11 -1.93 -5.75
CA TRP A 141 3.39 -2.78 -4.59
C TRP A 141 4.81 -3.37 -4.54
N LEU A 142 5.61 -3.27 -5.59
CA LEU A 142 7.04 -3.60 -5.58
C LEU A 142 7.91 -2.53 -4.93
N TRP A 143 7.36 -1.33 -4.68
CA TRP A 143 8.08 -0.18 -4.11
C TRP A 143 9.38 0.11 -4.87
N ARG A 144 10.52 0.20 -4.17
CA ARG A 144 11.84 0.45 -4.74
C ARG A 144 12.30 -0.63 -5.72
N ASN A 145 11.79 -1.86 -5.60
CA ASN A 145 12.18 -2.94 -6.52
C ASN A 145 11.58 -2.77 -7.93
N ARG A 146 10.80 -1.71 -8.18
CA ARG A 146 10.44 -1.31 -9.56
C ARG A 146 11.63 -0.78 -10.35
N GLU A 147 12.70 -0.35 -9.67
CA GLU A 147 13.95 0.10 -10.28
C GLU A 147 14.76 -1.10 -10.79
N CYS A 148 14.22 -1.81 -11.78
CA CYS A 148 14.85 -2.98 -12.41
C CYS A 148 14.74 -2.91 -13.95
N ARG A 149 15.35 -3.86 -14.65
CA ARG A 149 15.47 -3.83 -16.13
C ARG A 149 14.11 -4.05 -16.80
N ASN A 150 13.29 -4.93 -16.23
CA ASN A 150 11.96 -5.23 -16.74
C ASN A 150 11.05 -5.82 -15.67
N ILE A 151 9.76 -5.50 -15.75
CA ILE A 151 8.72 -6.06 -14.89
C ILE A 151 7.62 -6.65 -15.77
N THR A 152 7.26 -7.90 -15.53
CA THR A 152 6.02 -8.51 -16.02
C THR A 152 5.12 -8.79 -14.82
N ILE A 153 3.89 -8.28 -14.84
CA ILE A 153 2.89 -8.54 -13.81
C ILE A 153 1.88 -9.55 -14.35
N GLU A 154 1.67 -10.63 -13.61
CA GLU A 154 0.67 -11.66 -13.87
C GLU A 154 -0.33 -11.67 -12.71
N VAL A 155 -1.63 -11.64 -13.03
CA VAL A 155 -2.72 -11.74 -12.06
C VAL A 155 -3.62 -12.89 -12.48
N THR A 156 -3.76 -13.90 -11.61
CA THR A 156 -4.70 -15.01 -11.81
C THR A 156 -5.83 -14.88 -10.79
N THR A 157 -7.08 -14.84 -11.25
CA THR A 157 -8.25 -14.72 -10.39
C THR A 157 -8.81 -16.07 -9.96
N SER A 158 -9.69 -16.07 -8.97
CA SER A 158 -10.49 -17.23 -8.55
C SER A 158 -11.37 -17.80 -9.66
N GLU A 159 -11.68 -17.00 -10.69
CA GLU A 159 -12.45 -17.42 -11.87
C GLU A 159 -11.54 -17.99 -12.97
N LEU A 160 -10.25 -18.18 -12.68
CA LEU A 160 -9.21 -18.70 -13.57
C LEU A 160 -8.86 -17.77 -14.75
N ASP A 161 -9.41 -16.55 -14.78
CA ASP A 161 -8.92 -15.50 -15.67
C ASP A 161 -7.49 -15.12 -15.31
N THR A 162 -6.65 -14.95 -16.34
CA THR A 162 -5.26 -14.51 -16.21
C THR A 162 -5.04 -13.22 -17.00
N PHE A 163 -4.46 -12.22 -16.33
CA PHE A 163 -4.08 -10.93 -16.90
C PHE A 163 -2.57 -10.80 -16.86
N VAL A 164 -1.95 -10.40 -17.97
CA VAL A 164 -0.50 -10.23 -18.08
C VAL A 164 -0.19 -8.86 -18.64
N VAL A 165 0.58 -8.08 -17.90
CA VAL A 165 1.13 -6.79 -18.34
C VAL A 165 2.64 -6.90 -18.40
N GLU A 166 3.19 -6.80 -19.59
CA GLU A 166 4.62 -6.70 -19.81
C GLU A 166 5.11 -5.26 -19.69
N HIS A 167 6.41 -5.08 -19.42
CA HIS A 167 7.04 -3.77 -19.34
C HIS A 167 6.34 -2.79 -18.37
N ALA A 168 5.81 -3.28 -17.25
CA ALA A 168 5.04 -2.47 -16.30
C ALA A 168 5.83 -1.26 -15.72
N GLN A 169 7.17 -1.28 -15.77
CA GLN A 169 8.02 -0.15 -15.42
C GLN A 169 7.90 1.05 -16.38
N LYS A 170 7.41 0.84 -17.61
CA LYS A 170 7.14 1.90 -18.60
C LYS A 170 5.76 2.54 -18.44
N LEU A 171 4.86 1.87 -17.73
CA LEU A 171 3.52 2.39 -17.44
C LEU A 171 3.58 3.41 -16.29
N SER A 172 2.65 4.36 -16.32
CA SER A 172 2.52 5.38 -15.27
C SER A 172 1.07 5.61 -14.88
N TRP A 173 0.88 6.21 -13.70
CA TRP A 173 -0.45 6.48 -13.15
C TRP A 173 -1.25 7.50 -13.98
N TYR A 174 -0.60 8.52 -14.56
CA TYR A 174 -1.26 9.53 -15.39
C TYR A 174 -0.97 9.37 -16.90
N GLY A 175 -0.22 8.34 -17.29
CA GLY A 175 0.17 8.11 -18.68
C GLY A 175 -0.83 7.26 -19.46
N HIS A 176 -0.63 7.23 -20.77
CA HIS A 176 -1.35 6.36 -21.68
C HIS A 176 -0.79 4.93 -21.61
N TRP A 177 -1.69 3.95 -21.54
CA TRP A 177 -1.36 2.53 -21.57
C TRP A 177 -1.59 2.02 -23.00
N ASP A 178 -0.78 1.06 -23.45
CA ASP A 178 -1.00 0.40 -24.73
C ASP A 178 -2.32 -0.41 -24.73
N GLY A 179 -2.75 -0.88 -25.91
CA GLY A 179 -4.03 -1.56 -26.08
C GLY A 179 -4.18 -2.80 -25.20
N ASP A 180 -3.15 -3.66 -25.17
CA ASP A 180 -3.18 -4.93 -24.41
C ASP A 180 -3.21 -4.64 -22.89
N SER A 181 -2.40 -3.69 -22.43
CA SER A 181 -2.41 -3.24 -21.03
C SER A 181 -3.74 -2.60 -20.64
N THR A 182 -4.37 -1.85 -21.55
CA THR A 182 -5.68 -1.23 -21.33
C THR A 182 -6.80 -2.27 -21.22
N GLU A 183 -6.80 -3.28 -22.09
CA GLU A 183 -7.75 -4.40 -22.00
C GLU A 183 -7.61 -5.15 -20.67
N CYS A 184 -6.37 -5.42 -20.24
CA CYS A 184 -6.11 -6.02 -18.93
C CYS A 184 -6.66 -5.16 -17.79
N LEU A 185 -6.47 -3.84 -17.86
CA LEU A 185 -6.98 -2.89 -16.87
C LEU A 185 -8.52 -2.91 -16.81
N GLU A 186 -9.19 -2.86 -17.95
CA GLU A 186 -10.65 -2.87 -18.02
C GLU A 186 -11.26 -4.16 -17.48
N ARG A 187 -10.71 -5.31 -17.86
CA ARG A 187 -11.19 -6.62 -17.39
C ARG A 187 -10.94 -6.82 -15.90
N LEU A 188 -9.75 -6.46 -15.41
CA LEU A 188 -9.45 -6.52 -13.98
C LEU A 188 -10.30 -5.52 -13.17
N THR A 189 -10.62 -4.35 -13.74
CA THR A 189 -11.56 -3.38 -13.15
C THR A 189 -12.92 -4.02 -12.96
N ALA A 190 -13.47 -4.68 -13.97
CA ALA A 190 -14.78 -5.34 -13.87
C ALA A 190 -14.79 -6.45 -12.80
N TYR A 191 -13.72 -7.24 -12.70
CA TYR A 191 -13.56 -8.24 -11.64
C TYR A 191 -13.55 -7.60 -10.23
N LEU A 192 -12.75 -6.53 -10.05
CA LEU A 192 -12.66 -5.83 -8.76
C LEU A 192 -13.95 -5.08 -8.39
N GLU A 193 -14.66 -4.53 -9.36
CA GLU A 193 -15.94 -3.84 -9.15
C GLU A 193 -16.97 -4.80 -8.55
N ARG A 194 -17.08 -6.01 -9.12
CA ARG A 194 -17.88 -7.11 -8.54
C ARG A 194 -17.38 -7.45 -7.13
N ALA A 195 -16.08 -7.65 -6.97
CA ALA A 195 -15.49 -8.05 -5.70
C ALA A 195 -15.72 -7.06 -4.54
N LEU A 196 -15.79 -5.77 -4.86
CA LEU A 196 -16.01 -4.70 -3.88
C LEU A 196 -17.49 -4.42 -3.60
N SER A 197 -18.40 -4.94 -4.43
CA SER A 197 -19.83 -4.61 -4.37
C SER A 197 -20.76 -5.81 -4.18
N ASP A 198 -20.29 -7.04 -4.34
CA ASP A 198 -21.06 -8.27 -4.09
C ASP A 198 -20.75 -8.84 -2.68
N PRO A 199 -21.72 -8.83 -1.75
CA PRO A 199 -21.52 -9.37 -0.41
C PRO A 199 -21.62 -10.91 -0.32
N THR A 200 -22.04 -11.58 -1.40
CA THR A 200 -22.38 -13.02 -1.40
C THR A 200 -21.21 -13.93 -1.78
N GLU A 201 -20.25 -13.40 -2.52
CA GLU A 201 -19.10 -14.15 -3.03
C GLU A 201 -17.79 -13.77 -2.30
N TYR A 202 -16.85 -14.72 -2.28
CA TYR A 202 -15.47 -14.46 -1.85
C TYR A 202 -14.58 -14.41 -3.07
N PHE A 203 -13.89 -13.29 -3.25
CA PHE A 203 -13.00 -13.09 -4.37
C PHE A 203 -11.55 -13.28 -3.93
N TYR A 204 -10.75 -13.86 -4.83
CA TYR A 204 -9.37 -14.21 -4.57
C TYR A 204 -8.56 -13.99 -5.84
N MET A 205 -7.32 -13.53 -5.70
CA MET A 205 -6.37 -13.52 -6.80
C MET A 205 -4.95 -13.78 -6.30
N ASP A 206 -4.16 -14.42 -7.15
CA ASP A 206 -2.73 -14.57 -7.01
C ASP A 206 -2.04 -13.57 -7.94
N ILE A 207 -1.17 -12.74 -7.38
CA ILE A 207 -0.43 -11.71 -8.09
C ILE A 207 1.05 -12.10 -8.06
N LYS A 208 1.68 -12.08 -9.23
CA LYS A 208 3.08 -12.42 -9.42
C LYS A 208 3.76 -11.38 -10.28
N ALA A 209 4.87 -10.84 -9.80
CA ALA A 209 5.78 -10.05 -10.61
C ALA A 209 7.01 -10.88 -10.96
N LYS A 210 7.39 -10.86 -12.23
CA LYS A 210 8.70 -11.32 -12.70
C LYS A 210 9.56 -10.09 -12.98
N LEU A 211 10.68 -9.98 -12.27
CA LEU A 211 11.62 -8.85 -12.36
C LEU A 211 12.90 -9.33 -13.04
N ARG A 212 13.31 -8.66 -14.13
CA ARG A 212 14.65 -8.83 -14.70
C ARG A 212 15.64 -7.95 -13.97
N VAL A 213 16.67 -8.57 -13.42
CA VAL A 213 17.63 -7.97 -12.50
C VAL A 213 19.06 -8.15 -13.00
N GLY A 214 19.99 -7.39 -12.45
CA GLY A 214 21.42 -7.58 -12.56
C GLY A 214 21.97 -8.45 -11.43
N TRP A 215 23.11 -9.09 -11.69
CA TRP A 215 23.83 -9.83 -10.66
C TRP A 215 24.40 -8.85 -9.65
N GLY A 216 24.13 -9.09 -8.37
CA GLY A 216 24.52 -8.17 -7.30
C GLY A 216 23.60 -6.95 -7.14
N ASP A 217 22.45 -6.90 -7.81
CA ASP A 217 21.44 -5.88 -7.52
C ASP A 217 20.93 -6.05 -6.07
N GLU A 218 20.77 -4.96 -5.33
CA GLU A 218 20.14 -4.98 -4.00
C GLU A 218 18.62 -5.17 -4.15
N VAL A 219 18.05 -6.08 -3.36
CA VAL A 219 16.62 -6.28 -3.22
C VAL A 219 16.16 -5.63 -1.91
N TYR A 220 15.06 -4.89 -1.97
CA TYR A 220 14.55 -4.05 -0.88
C TYR A 220 13.24 -4.61 -0.29
N PRO A 221 13.29 -5.60 0.62
CA PRO A 221 12.10 -6.14 1.29
C PRO A 221 11.53 -5.20 2.37
N SER A 222 10.62 -5.70 3.22
CA SER A 222 10.23 -4.98 4.43
C SER A 222 11.38 -4.97 5.44
N GLN A 223 11.47 -3.91 6.24
CA GLN A 223 12.31 -3.87 7.43
C GLN A 223 11.46 -4.11 8.66
N GLU A 224 12.00 -4.87 9.62
CA GLU A 224 11.37 -5.03 10.92
C GLU A 224 11.55 -3.77 11.78
N PHE A 225 10.53 -3.47 12.58
CA PHE A 225 10.61 -2.38 13.55
C PHE A 225 11.27 -2.88 14.83
N LEU A 226 12.36 -2.23 15.24
CA LEU A 226 13.13 -2.60 16.44
C LEU A 226 12.92 -1.52 17.51
N ASP A 227 12.36 -1.91 18.66
CA ASP A 227 12.10 -1.00 19.79
C ASP A 227 13.40 -0.52 20.47
N SER A 228 14.42 -1.38 20.50
CA SER A 228 15.71 -1.11 21.12
C SER A 228 16.86 -1.65 20.29
N ARG A 229 18.02 -1.03 20.45
CA ARG A 229 19.28 -1.54 19.90
C ARG A 229 19.91 -2.50 20.91
N GLU A 230 20.31 -3.66 20.43
CA GLU A 230 21.00 -4.69 21.22
C GLU A 230 22.36 -4.99 20.61
N ASP A 231 23.36 -5.19 21.47
CA ASP A 231 24.72 -5.48 21.02
C ASP A 231 24.80 -6.84 20.34
N GLY A 232 25.46 -6.89 19.19
CA GLY A 232 25.61 -8.11 18.41
C GLY A 232 24.40 -8.48 17.54
N ILE A 233 23.33 -7.68 17.55
CA ILE A 233 22.15 -7.86 16.71
C ILE A 233 22.13 -6.80 15.58
N PRO A 234 21.74 -7.15 14.34
CA PRO A 234 21.61 -6.18 13.27
C PRO A 234 20.62 -5.06 13.63
N THR A 235 21.03 -3.81 13.40
CA THR A 235 20.24 -2.60 13.62
C THR A 235 19.23 -2.31 12.50
N LYS A 236 19.39 -2.96 11.36
CA LYS A 236 18.43 -3.08 10.26
C LYS A 236 18.20 -4.57 10.08
N GLN A 237 16.97 -5.03 10.29
CA GLN A 237 16.57 -6.43 10.06
C GLN A 237 15.54 -6.48 8.95
N LEU A 238 15.64 -7.50 8.10
CA LEU A 238 14.73 -7.68 6.97
C LEU A 238 13.65 -8.69 7.32
N ALA A 239 12.43 -8.44 6.86
CA ALA A 239 11.32 -9.37 7.05
C ALA A 239 11.52 -10.62 6.19
N THR A 240 11.30 -11.80 6.78
CA THR A 240 11.43 -13.10 6.12
C THR A 240 10.14 -13.92 6.15
N VAL A 241 10.13 -14.97 5.33
CA VAL A 241 9.16 -16.07 5.39
C VAL A 241 9.87 -17.39 5.04
N GLU A 242 9.40 -18.49 5.62
CA GLU A 242 9.89 -19.83 5.33
C GLU A 242 9.24 -20.39 4.06
N LEU A 243 10.06 -20.89 3.13
CA LEU A 243 9.62 -21.64 1.95
C LEU A 243 9.35 -23.10 2.34
N LEU A 244 8.61 -23.84 1.50
CA LEU A 244 8.38 -25.29 1.70
C LEU A 244 9.66 -26.13 1.82
N SER A 245 10.79 -25.62 1.31
CA SER A 245 12.11 -26.25 1.46
C SER A 245 12.71 -26.10 2.87
N GLY A 246 12.04 -25.41 3.79
CA GLY A 246 12.52 -25.06 5.13
C GLY A 246 13.54 -23.92 5.15
N LYS A 247 13.77 -23.25 4.01
CA LYS A 247 14.70 -22.12 3.90
C LYS A 247 13.94 -20.80 3.99
N GLU A 248 14.52 -19.82 4.68
CA GLU A 248 13.99 -18.46 4.72
C GLU A 248 14.29 -17.69 3.43
N THR A 249 13.35 -16.87 3.00
CA THR A 249 13.53 -15.86 1.96
C THR A 249 12.97 -14.51 2.41
N VAL A 250 13.47 -13.42 1.84
CA VAL A 250 12.99 -12.08 2.17
C VAL A 250 11.56 -11.82 1.66
N ALA A 251 10.82 -10.96 2.37
CA ALA A 251 9.43 -10.68 2.08
C ALA A 251 9.04 -9.22 2.36
N PHE A 252 7.96 -8.78 1.74
CA PHE A 252 7.15 -7.67 2.21
C PHE A 252 6.11 -8.12 3.21
N HIS A 253 5.89 -7.29 4.23
CA HIS A 253 4.70 -7.41 5.07
C HIS A 253 3.44 -7.13 4.25
N GLY A 254 2.33 -7.81 4.56
CA GLY A 254 1.07 -7.59 3.86
C GLY A 254 0.52 -6.17 4.01
N GLN A 255 0.83 -5.48 5.10
CA GLN A 255 0.48 -4.07 5.32
C GLN A 255 1.20 -3.15 4.32
N LYS A 256 2.46 -3.45 3.97
CA LYS A 256 3.24 -2.68 2.99
C LYS A 256 2.70 -2.88 1.58
N VAL A 257 2.27 -4.09 1.23
CA VAL A 257 1.56 -4.39 -0.02
C VAL A 257 0.22 -3.64 -0.06
N GLY A 258 -0.61 -3.80 0.97
CA GLY A 258 -1.92 -3.14 1.06
C GLY A 258 -1.83 -1.62 1.02
N ALA A 259 -0.81 -1.02 1.63
CA ALA A 259 -0.55 0.42 1.56
C ALA A 259 -0.28 0.90 0.12
N ALA A 260 0.46 0.13 -0.67
CA ALA A 260 0.70 0.47 -2.08
C ALA A 260 -0.57 0.34 -2.92
N LEU A 261 -1.36 -0.73 -2.72
CA LEU A 261 -2.64 -0.89 -3.42
C LEU A 261 -3.60 0.27 -3.13
N GLN A 262 -3.60 0.76 -1.89
CA GLN A 262 -4.43 1.88 -1.42
C GLN A 262 -3.87 3.28 -1.75
N SER A 263 -2.79 3.38 -2.52
CA SER A 263 -2.26 4.67 -2.98
C SER A 263 -3.07 5.18 -4.17
N ILE A 264 -4.29 5.66 -3.88
CA ILE A 264 -5.30 6.00 -4.90
C ILE A 264 -5.95 7.38 -4.71
N ASP A 265 -5.68 8.09 -3.60
CA ASP A 265 -6.30 9.39 -3.33
C ASP A 265 -5.51 10.50 -4.02
N ASP A 266 -5.95 10.92 -5.20
CA ASP A 266 -5.55 12.18 -5.84
C ASP A 266 -6.71 13.19 -5.87
N TRP A 267 -7.71 12.99 -5.00
CA TRP A 267 -8.87 13.87 -4.84
C TRP A 267 -8.66 14.93 -3.75
N TRP A 268 -7.47 15.00 -3.14
CA TRP A 268 -7.19 15.86 -1.99
C TRP A 268 -7.04 17.33 -2.36
N HIS A 269 -6.84 17.66 -3.64
CA HIS A 269 -6.78 19.02 -4.17
C HIS A 269 -6.97 19.00 -5.70
N GLU A 270 -7.41 20.11 -6.30
CA GLU A 270 -7.54 20.23 -7.77
C GLU A 270 -6.18 20.09 -8.49
N GLU A 271 -5.12 20.56 -7.84
CA GLU A 271 -3.72 20.46 -8.31
C GLU A 271 -2.99 19.25 -7.71
N ALA A 272 -3.70 18.15 -7.44
CA ALA A 272 -3.04 16.95 -6.93
C ALA A 272 -1.99 16.43 -7.91
N ASP A 273 -0.75 16.34 -7.45
CA ASP A 273 0.42 15.93 -8.25
C ASP A 273 0.68 14.41 -8.20
N LYS A 274 0.08 13.73 -7.22
CA LYS A 274 0.24 12.28 -7.01
C LYS A 274 -0.92 11.69 -6.21
N PRO A 275 -1.19 10.39 -6.38
CA PRO A 275 -2.08 9.66 -5.50
C PRO A 275 -1.39 9.40 -4.15
N LEU A 276 -2.09 9.71 -3.07
CA LEU A 276 -1.70 9.40 -1.70
C LEU A 276 -2.28 8.06 -1.28
N ARG A 277 -1.61 7.43 -0.31
CA ARG A 277 -2.22 6.33 0.44
C ARG A 277 -3.44 6.87 1.17
N VAL A 278 -4.59 6.27 0.87
CA VAL A 278 -5.84 6.56 1.57
C VAL A 278 -5.64 6.43 3.08
N ASN A 279 -5.88 7.53 3.78
CA ASN A 279 -6.06 7.59 5.22
C ASN A 279 -6.92 8.79 5.59
N GLU A 280 -7.29 8.85 6.86
CA GLU A 280 -8.33 9.74 7.38
C GLU A 280 -7.99 11.23 7.21
N TYR A 281 -6.69 11.56 7.17
CA TYR A 281 -6.17 12.93 7.15
C TYR A 281 -5.28 13.27 5.93
N GLY A 282 -5.24 12.40 4.91
CA GLY A 282 -4.44 12.58 3.70
C GLY A 282 -2.93 12.78 3.97
N ALA A 283 -2.29 11.86 4.70
CA ALA A 283 -0.89 12.02 5.09
C ALA A 283 0.06 11.85 3.89
N ASP A 284 0.74 12.94 3.55
CA ASP A 284 1.77 13.00 2.53
C ASP A 284 3.14 12.82 3.19
N ARG A 285 3.66 11.60 3.11
CA ARG A 285 4.93 11.22 3.78
C ARG A 285 6.15 11.93 3.21
N GLU A 286 6.09 12.34 1.94
CA GLU A 286 7.22 12.98 1.27
C GLU A 286 7.42 14.41 1.76
N TYR A 287 6.32 15.16 1.87
CA TYR A 287 6.33 16.53 2.35
C TYR A 287 6.10 16.65 3.85
N VAL A 288 5.76 15.54 4.52
CA VAL A 288 5.46 15.47 5.96
C VAL A 288 4.30 16.41 6.35
N ILE A 289 3.23 16.41 5.54
CA ILE A 289 2.03 17.24 5.72
C ILE A 289 0.75 16.41 5.66
N ALA A 290 -0.30 16.88 6.32
CA ALA A 290 -1.65 16.35 6.16
C ALA A 290 -2.39 17.17 5.10
N ARG A 291 -2.65 16.58 3.92
CA ARG A 291 -3.35 17.26 2.81
C ARG A 291 -4.84 17.44 3.09
N ARG A 292 -5.43 16.58 3.90
CA ARG A 292 -6.81 16.66 4.39
C ARG A 292 -6.82 16.98 5.88
N HIS A 293 -6.10 18.04 6.26
CA HIS A 293 -6.05 18.50 7.65
C HIS A 293 -7.41 19.05 8.08
N VAL A 294 -7.78 18.88 9.35
CA VAL A 294 -9.08 19.32 9.93
C VAL A 294 -9.41 20.80 9.69
N ALA A 295 -8.38 21.62 9.47
CA ALA A 295 -8.52 23.05 9.18
C ALA A 295 -9.14 23.34 7.80
N TYR A 296 -9.07 22.39 6.86
CA TYR A 296 -9.57 22.54 5.49
C TYR A 296 -11.00 22.05 5.29
N GLY A 297 -11.62 21.40 6.28
CA GLY A 297 -13.02 20.97 6.17
C GLY A 297 -13.24 19.66 5.41
N ASN A 298 -12.17 19.02 4.90
CA ASN A 298 -12.24 17.90 3.94
C ASN A 298 -11.55 16.61 4.44
N ASP A 299 -11.36 16.47 5.76
CA ASP A 299 -10.92 15.21 6.36
C ASP A 299 -12.06 14.17 6.38
N PHE A 300 -11.70 12.90 6.55
CA PHE A 300 -12.66 11.79 6.49
C PHE A 300 -13.83 11.96 7.45
N TYR A 301 -13.61 12.40 8.69
CA TYR A 301 -14.66 12.50 9.70
C TYR A 301 -15.60 13.67 9.43
N GLN A 302 -15.07 14.81 9.00
CA GLN A 302 -15.88 15.97 8.57
C GLN A 302 -16.74 15.62 7.35
N LEU A 303 -16.15 14.94 6.37
CA LEU A 303 -16.87 14.48 5.18
C LEU A 303 -17.93 13.42 5.51
N LEU A 304 -17.62 12.45 6.38
CA LEU A 304 -18.53 11.39 6.80
C LEU A 304 -19.70 11.95 7.63
N ARG A 305 -19.50 13.01 8.41
CA ARG A 305 -20.59 13.70 9.12
C ARG A 305 -21.69 14.18 8.17
N ASN A 306 -21.34 14.50 6.93
CA ASN A 306 -22.23 15.03 5.90
C ASN A 306 -22.93 13.95 5.04
N THR A 307 -22.91 12.66 5.45
CA THR A 307 -23.51 11.54 4.68
C THR A 307 -24.92 11.80 4.15
N GLU A 308 -25.81 12.44 4.93
CA GLU A 308 -27.18 12.73 4.49
C GLU A 308 -27.21 13.68 3.29
N ASN A 309 -26.43 14.76 3.34
CA ASN A 309 -26.31 15.70 2.23
C ASN A 309 -25.71 15.03 0.99
N TRP A 310 -24.74 14.12 1.18
CA TRP A 310 -24.18 13.36 0.06
C TRP A 310 -25.22 12.44 -0.58
N ILE A 311 -26.03 11.75 0.22
CA ILE A 311 -27.15 10.92 -0.25
C ILE A 311 -28.10 11.78 -1.10
N GLU A 312 -28.58 12.88 -0.55
CA GLU A 312 -29.53 13.77 -1.25
C GLU A 312 -28.93 14.33 -2.55
N SER A 313 -27.69 14.83 -2.49
CA SER A 313 -27.00 15.40 -3.65
C SER A 313 -26.74 14.37 -4.74
N MET A 314 -26.29 13.17 -4.39
CA MET A 314 -26.02 12.11 -5.37
C MET A 314 -27.32 11.61 -6.01
N THR A 315 -28.39 11.43 -5.23
CA THR A 315 -29.70 11.03 -5.76
C THR A 315 -30.29 12.10 -6.67
N ALA A 316 -30.15 13.38 -6.34
CA ALA A 316 -30.70 14.46 -7.16
C ALA A 316 -29.89 14.72 -8.45
N SER A 317 -28.57 14.58 -8.41
CA SER A 317 -27.68 14.89 -9.55
C SER A 317 -27.34 13.68 -10.42
N GLU A 318 -27.61 12.45 -9.96
CA GLU A 318 -27.13 11.19 -10.56
C GLU A 318 -25.61 11.18 -10.80
N SER A 319 -24.86 11.88 -9.94
CA SER A 319 -23.41 12.02 -10.04
C SER A 319 -22.72 11.79 -8.70
N ILE A 320 -21.46 11.34 -8.73
CA ILE A 320 -20.69 11.04 -7.52
C ILE A 320 -19.56 12.07 -7.37
N PRO A 321 -19.55 12.88 -6.29
CA PRO A 321 -18.44 13.77 -6.00
C PRO A 321 -17.14 13.03 -5.64
N ASN A 322 -15.99 13.64 -5.94
CA ASN A 322 -14.67 13.11 -5.59
C ASN A 322 -14.50 12.80 -4.09
N ASP A 323 -15.07 13.64 -3.22
CA ASP A 323 -15.04 13.40 -1.77
C ASP A 323 -15.78 12.12 -1.37
N VAL A 324 -16.82 11.72 -2.10
CA VAL A 324 -17.52 10.46 -1.86
C VAL A 324 -16.64 9.26 -2.24
N HIS A 325 -15.88 9.34 -3.34
CA HIS A 325 -14.88 8.32 -3.66
C HIS A 325 -13.82 8.21 -2.56
N PHE A 326 -13.36 9.33 -2.02
CA PHE A 326 -12.45 9.35 -0.87
C PHE A 326 -13.07 8.67 0.36
N ILE A 327 -14.29 9.04 0.78
CA ILE A 327 -14.98 8.41 1.93
C ILE A 327 -15.06 6.90 1.73
N MET A 328 -15.56 6.45 0.57
CA MET A 328 -15.73 5.02 0.29
C MET A 328 -14.38 4.28 0.24
N SER A 329 -13.31 4.92 -0.22
CA SER A 329 -11.96 4.35 -0.19
C SER A 329 -11.46 4.13 1.25
N VAL A 330 -11.78 5.02 2.18
CA VAL A 330 -11.44 4.86 3.61
C VAL A 330 -12.26 3.73 4.24
N LEU A 331 -13.54 3.59 3.88
CA LEU A 331 -14.38 2.47 4.34
C LEU A 331 -13.88 1.12 3.80
N ILE A 332 -13.41 1.06 2.55
CA ILE A 332 -12.76 -0.13 1.95
C ILE A 332 -11.44 -0.47 2.66
N LYS A 333 -10.64 0.55 3.02
CA LYS A 333 -9.43 0.34 3.84
C LYS A 333 -9.80 -0.29 5.18
N GLY A 334 -10.94 0.09 5.75
CA GLY A 334 -11.40 -0.34 7.07
C GLY A 334 -10.61 0.30 8.20
N GLY A 335 -11.13 0.17 9.41
CA GLY A 335 -10.57 0.82 10.59
C GLY A 335 -11.59 1.03 11.70
N LEU A 336 -11.08 1.54 12.82
CA LEU A 336 -11.87 1.96 13.97
C LEU A 336 -12.13 3.47 13.86
N PHE A 337 -13.40 3.85 13.77
CA PHE A 337 -13.86 5.22 13.56
C PHE A 337 -14.66 5.76 14.76
N ASN A 338 -14.30 5.31 15.96
CA ASN A 338 -14.99 5.63 17.20
C ASN A 338 -14.87 7.13 17.54
N CYS A 339 -15.98 7.76 17.93
CA CYS A 339 -15.93 9.04 18.65
C CYS A 339 -15.60 8.80 20.14
N ALA A 340 -14.79 9.65 20.76
CA ALA A 340 -14.53 9.57 22.20
C ALA A 340 -15.84 9.74 22.98
N LYS A 341 -15.99 9.01 24.09
CA LYS A 341 -17.10 9.26 25.03
C LYS A 341 -16.96 10.69 25.57
N VAL A 342 -18.01 11.49 25.44
CA VAL A 342 -18.13 12.71 26.23
C VAL A 342 -18.24 12.27 27.69
N ASN A 343 -17.22 12.56 28.48
CA ASN A 343 -17.25 12.32 29.93
C ASN A 343 -18.23 13.27 30.62
#